data_AF-A0A399UDY4-F1
#
_entry.id   AF-A0A399UDY4-F1
#
_cell.length_a   1.000
_cell.length_b   1.000
_cell.length_c   1.000
_cell.angle_alpha   90.00
_cell.angle_beta   90.00
_cell.angle_gamma   90.00
#
_symmetry.space_group_name_H-M   'P 1'
#
loop_
_entity.id
_entity.type
_entity.pdbx_description
1 polymer ?
#
loop_
_entity_poly.entity_id
_entity_poly.type
_entity_poly.pdbx_seq_one_letter_code
_entity_poly.pdbx_strand_id
1 'polypeptide(L)'
;QEYEANYSHLIELYQTKNLDHQEFLFGYIRVRYNYAHYLVSKEKYNEAIQEALETIELCKQRQTSYQLAPLLILVGNAGAKFLDREQVKNYYIEARELCKIYNNPLMLMKIENYLKELDTV
;
A
#
# COMPACT_ATOMS: atom_id res chain seq x y z
N GLN A 1 -7.65 -9.55 -16.93
CA GLN A 1 -8.64 -9.05 -17.91
C GLN A 1 -9.85 -8.42 -17.25
N GLU A 2 -10.80 -9.14 -16.64
CA GLU A 2 -11.99 -8.49 -16.03
C GLU A 2 -11.63 -7.51 -14.88
N TYR A 3 -10.70 -7.90 -13.99
CA TYR A 3 -10.27 -7.02 -12.89
C TYR A 3 -9.60 -5.73 -13.39
N GLU A 4 -8.70 -5.83 -14.38
CA GLU A 4 -8.00 -4.67 -14.95
C GLU A 4 -8.97 -3.73 -15.65
N ALA A 5 -9.98 -4.25 -16.37
CA ALA A 5 -11.02 -3.44 -16.98
C ALA A 5 -11.86 -2.70 -15.92
N ASN A 6 -12.27 -3.40 -14.85
CA ASN A 6 -12.99 -2.79 -13.73
C ASN A 6 -12.14 -1.73 -13.02
N TYR A 7 -10.85 -1.99 -12.83
CA TYR A 7 -9.91 -1.02 -12.28
C TYR A 7 -9.85 0.25 -13.12
N SER A 8 -9.60 0.12 -14.44
CA SER A 8 -9.55 1.27 -15.35
C SER A 8 -10.84 2.10 -15.29
N HIS A 9 -12.00 1.45 -15.31
CA HIS A 9 -13.29 2.13 -15.22
C HIS A 9 -13.47 2.89 -13.89
N LEU A 10 -13.05 2.29 -12.78
CA LEU A 10 -13.09 2.96 -11.48
C LEU A 10 -12.14 4.16 -11.42
N ILE A 11 -10.94 4.05 -11.98
CA ILE A 11 -9.98 5.17 -12.04
C ILE A 11 -10.57 6.34 -12.84
N GLU A 12 -11.11 6.07 -14.04
CA GLU A 12 -11.80 7.08 -14.85
C GLU A 12 -12.96 7.73 -14.07
N LEU A 13 -13.76 6.94 -13.37
CA LEU A 13 -14.86 7.45 -12.55
C LEU A 13 -14.34 8.40 -11.46
N TYR A 14 -13.31 8.01 -10.70
CA TYR A 14 -12.75 8.85 -9.62
C TYR A 14 -12.08 10.12 -10.15
N GLN A 15 -11.53 10.12 -11.36
CA GLN A 15 -10.98 11.33 -12.00
C GLN A 15 -12.06 12.41 -12.24
N THR A 16 -13.34 12.02 -12.33
CA THR A 16 -14.46 12.98 -12.44
C THR A 16 -14.98 13.49 -11.09
N LYS A 17 -14.49 12.94 -9.97
CA LYS A 17 -14.97 13.29 -8.61
C LYS A 17 -14.11 14.38 -7.98
N ASN A 18 -14.72 15.14 -7.08
CA ASN A 18 -13.97 16.06 -6.23
C ASN A 18 -13.31 15.30 -5.06
N LEU A 19 -12.01 15.04 -5.18
CA LEU A 19 -11.22 14.34 -4.17
C LEU A 19 -10.94 15.18 -2.90
N ASP A 20 -11.44 16.41 -2.80
CA ASP A 20 -11.46 17.13 -1.53
C ASP A 20 -12.54 16.57 -0.59
N HIS A 21 -13.53 15.85 -1.13
CA HIS A 21 -14.46 15.07 -0.30
C HIS A 21 -13.80 13.76 0.14
N GLN A 22 -13.72 13.58 1.46
CA GLN A 22 -13.06 12.43 2.09
C GLN A 22 -13.54 11.07 1.55
N GLU A 23 -14.85 10.92 1.30
CA GLU A 23 -15.42 9.68 0.75
C GLU A 23 -14.79 9.32 -0.60
N PHE A 24 -14.69 10.30 -1.52
CA PHE A 24 -14.12 10.07 -2.84
C PHE A 24 -12.60 9.86 -2.77
N LEU A 25 -11.90 10.61 -1.93
CA LEU A 25 -10.47 10.40 -1.70
C LEU A 25 -10.16 8.99 -1.18
N PHE A 26 -10.87 8.55 -0.13
CA PHE A 26 -10.61 7.25 0.48
C PHE A 26 -11.08 6.10 -0.41
N GLY A 27 -12.15 6.31 -1.18
CA GLY A 27 -12.56 5.40 -2.24
C GLY A 27 -11.47 5.23 -3.30
N TYR A 28 -10.89 6.34 -3.77
CA TYR A 28 -9.83 6.34 -4.76
C TYR A 28 -8.57 5.64 -4.26
N ILE A 29 -8.08 5.99 -3.05
CA ILE A 29 -6.93 5.32 -2.41
C ILE A 29 -7.17 3.81 -2.29
N ARG A 30 -8.39 3.40 -1.91
CA ARG A 30 -8.74 1.98 -1.77
C ARG A 30 -8.69 1.23 -3.10
N VAL A 31 -9.16 1.83 -4.19
CA VAL A 31 -9.10 1.23 -5.52
C VAL A 31 -7.64 1.02 -5.95
N ARG A 32 -6.78 2.03 -5.76
CA ARG A 32 -5.35 1.94 -6.08
C ARG A 32 -4.62 0.88 -5.24
N TYR A 33 -4.84 0.87 -3.92
CA TYR A 33 -4.30 -0.16 -3.02
C TYR A 33 -4.72 -1.57 -3.45
N ASN A 34 -6.00 -1.77 -3.76
CA ASN A 34 -6.52 -3.06 -4.20
C ASN A 34 -5.89 -3.51 -5.52
N TYR A 35 -5.65 -2.57 -6.44
CA TYR A 35 -4.98 -2.87 -7.71
C TYR A 35 -3.50 -3.24 -7.50
N ALA A 36 -2.78 -2.51 -6.66
CA ALA A 36 -1.41 -2.88 -6.27
C ALA A 36 -1.38 -4.30 -5.68
N HIS A 37 -2.33 -4.65 -4.81
CA HIS A 37 -2.43 -5.99 -4.24
C HIS A 37 -2.78 -7.05 -5.30
N TYR A 38 -3.63 -6.71 -6.27
CA TYR A 38 -3.91 -7.57 -7.42
C TYR A 38 -2.64 -7.81 -8.25
N LEU A 39 -1.85 -6.78 -8.51
CA LEU A 39 -0.58 -6.89 -9.25
C LEU A 39 0.42 -7.83 -8.52
N VAL A 40 0.53 -7.73 -7.20
CA VAL A 40 1.31 -8.70 -6.39
C VAL A 40 0.81 -10.13 -6.61
N SER A 41 -0.51 -10.37 -6.63
CA SER A 41 -1.08 -11.70 -6.87
C SER A 41 -0.81 -12.24 -8.29
N LYS A 42 -0.38 -11.38 -9.20
CA LYS A 42 0.04 -11.69 -10.57
C LYS A 42 1.55 -11.66 -10.77
N GLU A 43 2.32 -11.57 -9.67
CA GLU A 43 3.78 -11.49 -9.68
C GLU A 43 4.33 -10.28 -10.46
N LYS A 44 3.48 -9.28 -10.73
CA LYS A 44 3.82 -7.99 -11.36
C LYS A 44 4.36 -7.03 -10.29
N TYR A 45 5.47 -7.40 -9.67
CA TYR A 45 5.95 -6.74 -8.46
C TYR A 45 6.42 -5.30 -8.70
N ASN A 46 7.05 -5.00 -9.84
CA ASN A 46 7.49 -3.64 -10.18
C ASN A 46 6.30 -2.68 -10.33
N GLU A 47 5.27 -3.12 -11.06
CA GLU A 47 4.04 -2.35 -11.25
C GLU A 47 3.28 -2.20 -9.92
N ALA A 48 3.26 -3.24 -9.09
CA ALA A 48 2.65 -3.16 -7.76
C ALA A 48 3.34 -2.13 -6.85
N ILE A 49 4.67 -2.11 -6.85
CA ILE A 49 5.47 -1.15 -6.09
C ILE A 49 5.22 0.26 -6.61
N GLN A 50 5.23 0.47 -7.93
CA GLN A 50 4.96 1.77 -8.52
C GLN A 50 3.58 2.30 -8.11
N GLU A 51 2.52 1.50 -8.30
CA GLU A 51 1.15 1.87 -7.93
C GLU A 51 1.04 2.20 -6.44
N ALA A 52 1.70 1.43 -5.57
CA ALA A 52 1.69 1.67 -4.13
C ALA A 52 2.46 2.94 -3.74
N LEU A 53 3.64 3.19 -4.31
CA LEU A 53 4.44 4.40 -4.03
C LEU A 53 3.74 5.67 -4.51
N GLU A 54 3.14 5.65 -5.69
CA GLU A 54 2.33 6.77 -6.18
C GLU A 54 1.09 7.00 -5.28
N THR A 55 0.50 5.94 -4.73
CA THR A 55 -0.61 6.05 -3.79
C THR A 55 -0.15 6.60 -2.44
N ILE A 56 1.03 6.20 -1.95
CA ILE A 56 1.66 6.77 -0.76
C ILE A 56 1.92 8.27 -0.96
N GLU A 57 2.40 8.67 -2.13
CA GLU A 57 2.65 10.08 -2.44
C GLU A 57 1.35 10.89 -2.46
N LEU A 58 0.28 10.33 -3.02
CA LEU A 58 -1.06 10.93 -2.94
C LEU A 58 -1.51 11.10 -1.47
N CYS A 59 -1.27 10.11 -0.61
CA CYS A 59 -1.61 10.20 0.81
C CYS A 59 -0.86 11.33 1.50
N LYS A 60 0.43 11.51 1.20
CA LYS A 60 1.26 12.62 1.71
C LYS A 60 0.72 13.98 1.24
N GLN A 61 0.45 14.13 -0.05
CA GLN A 61 -0.07 15.37 -0.63
C GLN A 61 -1.42 15.77 -0.02
N ARG A 62 -2.26 14.77 0.28
CA ARG A 62 -3.59 14.97 0.90
C ARG A 62 -3.56 14.91 2.43
N GLN A 63 -2.39 14.81 3.04
CA GLN A 63 -2.17 14.76 4.49
C GLN A 63 -3.06 13.72 5.20
N THR A 64 -3.20 12.53 4.60
CA THR A 64 -3.96 11.42 5.17
C THR A 64 -3.07 10.20 5.40
N SER A 65 -3.37 9.46 6.46
CA SER A 65 -2.74 8.18 6.78
C SER A 65 -3.57 6.98 6.31
N TYR A 66 -4.70 7.22 5.65
CA TYR A 66 -5.63 6.18 5.24
C TYR A 66 -4.92 5.14 4.35
N GLN A 67 -4.93 3.88 4.80
CA GLN A 67 -4.23 2.75 4.19
C GLN A 67 -2.71 2.89 4.00
N LEU A 68 -2.07 3.88 4.63
CA LEU A 68 -0.63 4.12 4.47
C LEU A 68 0.22 2.95 4.98
N ALA A 69 -0.10 2.39 6.16
CA ALA A 69 0.60 1.20 6.67
C ALA A 69 0.43 -0.04 5.77
N PRO A 70 -0.79 -0.41 5.32
CA PRO A 70 -0.97 -1.45 4.30
C PRO A 70 -0.15 -1.25 3.02
N LEU A 71 -0.08 -0.01 2.51
CA LEU A 71 0.70 0.32 1.32
C LEU A 71 2.21 0.12 1.54
N LEU A 72 2.74 0.57 2.68
CA LEU A 72 4.15 0.37 3.05
C LEU A 72 4.49 -1.12 3.18
N ILE A 73 3.61 -1.92 3.82
CA ILE A 73 3.77 -3.38 3.89
C ILE A 73 3.79 -3.99 2.49
N LEU A 74 2.91 -3.53 1.58
CA LEU A 74 2.88 -4.02 0.20
C LEU A 74 4.19 -3.72 -0.52
N VAL A 75 4.74 -2.50 -0.39
CA VAL A 75 6.04 -2.13 -0.95
C VAL A 75 7.16 -2.99 -0.37
N GLY A 76 7.20 -3.22 0.95
CA GLY A 76 8.18 -4.12 1.58
C GLY A 76 8.09 -5.56 1.04
N ASN A 77 6.88 -6.12 1.03
CA ASN A 77 6.64 -7.49 0.58
C ASN A 77 7.00 -7.70 -0.90
N ALA A 78 6.53 -6.82 -1.78
CA ALA A 78 6.83 -6.88 -3.22
C ALA A 78 8.29 -6.53 -3.50
N GLY A 79 8.83 -5.56 -2.75
CA GLY A 79 10.20 -5.08 -2.85
C GLY A 79 11.24 -6.12 -2.43
N ALA A 80 10.91 -7.10 -1.60
CA ALA A 80 11.83 -8.16 -1.19
C ALA A 80 12.42 -8.99 -2.35
N LYS A 81 11.89 -8.85 -3.58
CA LYS A 81 12.45 -9.44 -4.80
C LYS A 81 13.59 -8.64 -5.43
N PHE A 82 13.74 -7.36 -5.08
CA PHE A 82 14.64 -6.42 -5.76
C PHE A 82 15.45 -5.52 -4.81
N LEU A 83 14.87 -5.19 -3.66
CA LEU A 83 15.45 -4.31 -2.66
C LEU A 83 16.34 -5.10 -1.71
N ASP A 84 17.31 -4.41 -1.12
CA ASP A 84 18.08 -4.99 -0.04
C ASP A 84 17.24 -5.16 1.24
N ARG A 85 17.73 -5.99 2.14
CA ARG A 85 17.03 -6.33 3.38
C ARG A 85 16.77 -5.12 4.27
N GLU A 86 17.69 -4.17 4.34
CA GLU A 86 17.52 -2.96 5.17
C GLU A 86 16.44 -2.04 4.58
N GLN A 87 16.39 -1.91 3.25
CA GLN A 87 15.32 -1.19 2.57
C GLN A 87 13.94 -1.81 2.86
N VAL A 88 13.81 -3.14 2.76
CA VAL A 88 12.55 -3.85 3.10
C VAL A 88 12.18 -3.63 4.57
N LYS A 89 13.16 -3.75 5.47
CA LYS A 89 12.98 -3.56 6.92
C LYS A 89 12.48 -2.16 7.25
N ASN A 90 12.98 -1.13 6.59
CA ASN A 90 12.56 0.25 6.80
C ASN A 90 11.07 0.45 6.50
N TYR A 91 10.53 -0.14 5.42
CA TYR A 91 9.10 -0.08 5.12
C TYR A 91 8.24 -0.72 6.23
N TYR A 92 8.69 -1.84 6.80
CA TYR A 92 7.98 -2.47 7.92
C TYR A 92 8.06 -1.64 9.21
N ILE A 93 9.19 -1.01 9.48
CA ILE A 93 9.34 -0.11 10.63
C ILE A 93 8.39 1.09 10.48
N GLU A 94 8.35 1.74 9.32
CA GLU A 94 7.43 2.84 9.06
C GLU A 94 5.96 2.42 9.22
N ALA A 95 5.57 1.27 8.66
CA ALA A 95 4.23 0.71 8.81
C ALA A 95 3.89 0.44 10.29
N ARG A 96 4.86 -0.07 11.07
CA ARG A 96 4.69 -0.34 12.49
C ARG A 96 4.41 0.92 13.29
N GLU A 97 5.19 1.99 13.08
CA GLU A 97 5.00 3.24 13.81
C GLU A 97 3.63 3.86 13.53
N LEU A 98 3.15 3.78 12.28
CA LEU A 98 1.78 4.16 11.94
C LEU A 98 0.75 3.30 12.68
N CYS A 99 0.90 1.98 12.70
CA CYS A 99 -0.07 1.12 13.36
C CYS A 99 -0.12 1.29 14.89
N LYS A 100 1.00 1.70 15.53
CA LYS A 100 1.02 2.07 16.95
C LYS A 100 0.18 3.32 17.23
N ILE A 101 0.23 4.32 16.34
CA ILE A 101 -0.57 5.56 16.47
C ILE A 101 -2.06 5.28 16.40
N TYR A 102 -2.51 4.43 15.46
CA TYR A 102 -3.93 4.15 15.23
C TYR A 102 -4.48 2.95 16.01
N ASN A 103 -3.69 2.35 16.90
CA ASN A 103 -4.05 1.19 17.70
C ASN A 103 -4.66 0.03 16.87
N ASN A 104 -3.92 -0.46 15.87
CA ASN A 104 -4.32 -1.61 15.05
C ASN A 104 -3.52 -2.87 15.45
N PRO A 105 -3.96 -3.62 16.48
CA PRO A 105 -3.18 -4.73 17.05
C PRO A 105 -2.98 -5.89 16.06
N LEU A 106 -3.97 -6.17 15.21
CA LEU A 106 -3.87 -7.25 14.22
C LEU A 106 -2.81 -6.93 13.17
N MET A 107 -2.76 -5.68 12.70
CA MET A 107 -1.75 -5.28 11.73
C MET A 107 -0.36 -5.21 12.36
N LEU A 108 -0.25 -4.71 13.60
CA LEU A 108 1.00 -4.74 14.36
C LEU A 108 1.56 -6.16 14.47
N MET A 109 0.73 -7.14 14.84
CA MET A 109 1.16 -8.54 14.96
C MET A 109 1.72 -9.10 13.65
N LYS A 110 1.10 -8.75 12.50
CA LYS A 110 1.62 -9.15 11.18
C LYS A 110 2.98 -8.51 10.87
N ILE A 111 3.12 -7.23 11.15
CA ILE A 111 4.38 -6.50 10.91
C ILE A 111 5.51 -7.05 11.78
N GLU A 112 5.25 -7.33 13.06
CA GLU A 112 6.24 -7.94 13.95
C GLU A 112 6.68 -9.33 13.46
N ASN A 113 5.77 -10.11 12.89
CA ASN A 113 6.14 -11.38 12.27
C ASN A 113 7.05 -11.18 11.04
N TYR A 114 6.75 -10.21 10.16
CA TYR A 114 7.61 -9.90 9.01
C TYR A 114 9.00 -9.42 9.43
N LEU A 115 9.08 -8.57 10.46
CA LEU A 115 10.37 -8.11 11.00
C LEU A 115 11.19 -9.26 11.58
N LYS A 116 10.54 -10.17 12.31
CA LYS A 116 11.19 -11.36 12.86
C LYS A 116 11.69 -12.30 11.77
N GLU A 117 10.90 -12.54 10.73
CA GLU A 117 11.29 -13.37 9.59
C GLU A 117 12.51 -12.79 8.88
N LEU A 118 12.55 -11.46 8.68
CA LEU A 118 13.73 -10.80 8.13
C LEU A 118 14.95 -11.05 9.01
N ASP A 119 14.85 -10.92 10.34
CA ASP A 119 15.97 -11.09 11.27
C ASP A 119 16.53 -12.53 11.32
N THR A 120 15.75 -13.55 10.95
CA THR A 120 16.14 -14.97 10.99
C THR A 120 16.87 -15.52 9.76
N VAL A 121 16.92 -14.78 8.66
CA VAL A 121 17.57 -15.20 7.40
C VAL A 121 19.00 -14.67 7.31
#